data_AF-A0A2T1HXN2-F1
#
_entry.id   AF-A0A2T1HXN2-F1
#
_cell.length_a   1.000
_cell.length_b   1.000
_cell.length_c   1.000
_cell.angle_alpha   90.00
_cell.angle_beta   90.00
_cell.angle_gamma   90.00
#
_symmetry.space_group_name_H-M   'P 1'
#
loop_
_entity.id
_entity.type
_entity.pdbx_description
1 polymer ?
#
loop_
_entity_poly.entity_id
_entity_poly.type
_entity_poly.pdbx_seq_one_letter_code
_entity_poly.pdbx_strand_id
1 'polypeptide(L)'
;MNFTLNLNRRREPAATPGGRGEAILNVLPLPVLLIDTDGKVAEANAAAEFFFEMSRPMLKRHQLADLLPFGSPILNLVDEARRREGSMNEYRVDIGSPRLGSERIVDVFVAPAGEGDPHVVLMLQERTIAEKIDRQLTHRGAARSISALGSMLAHEIKNPLSGIRGAAQLLEMSASDDDRRLTRLICDETDRIVKLVDRFEDFADGRPVEREPVNIHAVLEHVKRLAASGFARHIRFIETYDPSLPPVMGNRDQLIQVFLNLVKNAAEAIGPDAVDGEIELTTAFRPGVRITAPGSRERVSLPLEFCVRDNGPGVPDDLIRHLFDPFVTTKQSGSGLGLALVAKIVGDHGGVIECDSLPRRTTFRVLMPMHVARDGRA
;
A
#
# COMPACT_ATOMS: atom_id res chain seq x y z
N MET A 1 -72.32 27.56 26.41
CA MET A 1 -70.98 26.94 26.27
C MET A 1 -70.62 26.94 24.80
N ASN A 2 -69.79 27.90 24.35
CA ASN A 2 -69.15 27.86 23.05
C ASN A 2 -67.72 28.37 23.24
N PHE A 3 -66.76 27.46 23.09
CA PHE A 3 -65.33 27.71 23.24
C PHE A 3 -64.79 28.32 21.94
N THR A 4 -64.23 29.52 22.04
CA THR A 4 -63.45 30.17 20.99
C THR A 4 -62.04 29.57 20.98
N LEU A 5 -61.70 28.77 19.96
CA LEU A 5 -60.34 28.27 19.73
C LEU A 5 -59.53 29.30 18.93
N ASN A 6 -58.59 29.94 19.61
CA ASN A 6 -57.57 30.84 19.07
C ASN A 6 -56.52 30.01 18.29
N LEU A 7 -56.55 30.05 16.97
CA LEU A 7 -55.51 29.46 16.10
C LEU A 7 -54.34 30.44 15.96
N ASN A 8 -53.45 30.42 16.94
CA ASN A 8 -52.18 31.16 16.89
C ASN A 8 -51.17 30.37 16.05
N ARG A 9 -51.26 30.46 14.71
CA ARG A 9 -50.21 29.96 13.79
C ARG A 9 -48.97 30.85 13.94
N ARG A 10 -48.02 30.44 14.78
CA ARG A 10 -46.65 30.94 14.75
C ARG A 10 -46.09 30.69 13.34
N ARG A 11 -45.84 31.77 12.59
CA ARG A 11 -44.99 31.72 11.40
C ARG A 11 -43.59 31.37 11.86
N GLU A 12 -43.11 30.17 11.51
CA GLU A 12 -41.69 29.85 11.59
C GLU A 12 -40.92 30.80 10.64
N PRO A 13 -39.77 31.34 11.07
CA PRO A 13 -38.96 32.19 10.19
C PRO A 13 -38.40 31.34 9.05
N ALA A 14 -38.59 31.82 7.82
CA ALA A 14 -38.01 31.21 6.62
C ALA A 14 -36.49 31.10 6.77
N ALA A 15 -35.96 29.88 6.62
CA ALA A 15 -34.53 29.61 6.67
C ALA A 15 -33.79 30.38 5.57
N THR A 16 -32.69 31.04 5.95
CA THR A 16 -31.79 31.79 5.08
C THR A 16 -31.31 30.92 3.90
N PRO A 17 -31.36 31.38 2.63
CA PRO A 17 -31.10 30.55 1.47
C PRO A 17 -29.66 30.01 1.33
N GLY A 18 -28.71 30.42 2.18
CA GLY A 18 -27.34 29.90 2.19
C GLY A 18 -27.09 28.65 3.06
N GLY A 19 -28.03 28.28 3.94
CA GLY A 19 -27.72 27.34 5.03
C GLY A 19 -27.59 25.86 4.62
N ARG A 20 -28.32 25.39 3.61
CA ARG A 20 -28.35 23.96 3.27
C ARG A 20 -27.14 23.49 2.47
N GLY A 21 -26.67 24.28 1.50
CA GLY A 21 -25.48 23.94 0.71
C GLY A 21 -24.22 23.91 1.57
N GLU A 22 -24.05 24.93 2.42
CA GLU A 22 -22.93 24.99 3.36
C GLU A 22 -22.98 23.84 4.39
N ALA A 23 -24.17 23.49 4.90
CA ALA A 23 -24.35 22.35 5.77
C ALA A 23 -23.95 21.03 5.09
N ILE A 24 -24.31 20.82 3.83
CA ILE A 24 -23.92 19.62 3.07
C ILE A 24 -22.40 19.56 2.90
N LEU A 25 -21.77 20.66 2.46
CA LEU A 25 -20.32 20.72 2.26
C LEU A 25 -19.54 20.47 3.55
N ASN A 26 -20.05 20.92 4.70
CA ASN A 26 -19.42 20.71 6.00
C ASN A 26 -19.56 19.30 6.56
N VAL A 27 -20.52 18.51 6.06
CA VAL A 27 -20.66 17.10 6.42
C VAL A 27 -19.75 16.20 5.56
N LEU A 28 -19.28 16.68 4.41
CA LEU A 28 -18.35 15.91 3.58
C LEU A 28 -17.02 15.68 4.31
N PRO A 29 -16.54 14.42 4.36
CA PRO A 29 -15.28 14.09 5.01
C PRO A 29 -14.06 14.41 4.13
N LEU A 30 -14.27 15.00 2.95
CA LEU A 30 -13.24 15.34 1.98
C LEU A 30 -13.01 16.86 1.98
N PRO A 31 -11.74 17.33 2.00
CA PRO A 31 -11.41 18.73 1.78
C PRO A 31 -11.97 19.25 0.47
N VAL A 32 -12.75 20.32 0.54
CA VAL A 32 -13.30 21.02 -0.62
C VAL A 32 -12.99 22.51 -0.50
N LEU A 33 -12.42 23.06 -1.56
CA LEU A 33 -12.12 24.48 -1.75
C LEU A 33 -12.89 25.00 -2.98
N LEU A 34 -13.35 26.24 -2.90
CA LEU A 34 -13.83 27.01 -4.05
C LEU A 34 -12.75 28.04 -4.40
N ILE A 35 -12.31 28.05 -5.65
CA ILE A 35 -11.21 28.89 -6.14
C ILE A 35 -11.76 29.92 -7.10
N ASP A 36 -11.46 31.20 -6.84
CA ASP A 36 -11.88 32.32 -7.68
C ASP A 36 -10.98 32.52 -8.91
N THR A 37 -11.34 33.50 -9.75
CA THR A 37 -10.64 33.81 -11.01
C THR A 37 -9.16 34.13 -10.85
N ASP A 38 -8.77 34.68 -9.70
CA ASP A 38 -7.41 35.12 -9.43
C ASP A 38 -6.56 34.03 -8.76
N GLY A 39 -7.11 32.82 -8.62
CA GLY A 39 -6.48 31.65 -8.01
C GLY A 39 -6.60 31.63 -6.49
N LYS A 40 -7.44 32.49 -5.91
CA LYS A 40 -7.56 32.66 -4.46
C LYS A 40 -8.69 31.79 -3.92
N VAL A 41 -8.53 31.35 -2.67
CA VAL A 41 -9.56 30.56 -1.99
C VAL A 41 -10.76 31.47 -1.65
N ALA A 42 -11.89 31.24 -2.29
CA ALA A 42 -13.15 31.93 -2.03
C ALA A 42 -13.91 31.30 -0.85
N GLU A 43 -14.03 29.97 -0.87
CA GLU A 43 -14.71 29.18 0.17
C GLU A 43 -13.94 27.89 0.49
N ALA A 44 -14.16 27.37 1.70
CA ALA A 44 -13.57 26.12 2.17
C ALA A 44 -14.52 25.44 3.15
N ASN A 45 -14.63 24.11 3.08
CA ASN A 45 -15.41 23.36 4.05
C ASN A 45 -14.61 23.03 5.33
N ALA A 46 -15.28 22.43 6.32
CA ALA A 46 -14.65 22.04 7.58
C ALA A 46 -13.48 21.06 7.38
N ALA A 47 -13.61 20.09 6.47
CA ALA A 47 -12.56 19.12 6.19
C ALA A 47 -11.28 19.78 5.63
N ALA A 48 -11.42 20.86 4.85
CA ALA A 48 -10.28 21.63 4.36
C ALA A 48 -9.53 22.35 5.50
N GLU A 49 -10.24 22.83 6.54
CA GLU A 49 -9.57 23.43 7.71
C GLU A 49 -8.67 22.43 8.43
N PHE A 50 -9.18 21.21 8.64
CA PHE A 50 -8.40 20.13 9.24
C PHE A 50 -7.24 19.70 8.35
N PHE A 51 -7.44 19.63 7.05
CA PHE A 51 -6.43 19.15 6.12
C PHE A 51 -5.25 20.10 5.96
N PHE A 52 -5.52 21.41 5.85
CA PHE A 52 -4.50 22.45 5.69
C PHE A 52 -4.00 23.01 7.03
N GLU A 53 -4.55 22.56 8.15
CA GLU A 53 -4.27 23.08 9.50
C GLU A 53 -4.46 24.61 9.60
N MET A 54 -5.48 25.14 8.92
CA MET A 54 -5.79 26.57 8.85
C MET A 54 -7.28 26.81 9.01
N SER A 55 -7.65 27.87 9.73
CA SER A 55 -9.05 28.28 9.80
C SER A 55 -9.56 28.81 8.46
N ARG A 56 -10.86 28.70 8.19
CA ARG A 56 -11.51 29.24 6.98
C ARG A 56 -11.16 30.69 6.68
N PRO A 57 -11.20 31.63 7.65
CA PRO A 57 -10.81 33.02 7.39
C PRO A 57 -9.34 33.17 6.97
N MET A 58 -8.47 32.26 7.43
CA MET A 58 -7.06 32.25 7.04
C MET A 58 -6.87 31.65 5.65
N LEU A 59 -7.57 30.55 5.34
CA LEU A 59 -7.57 29.94 4.01
C LEU A 59 -8.00 30.96 2.94
N LYS A 60 -9.06 31.73 3.20
CA LYS A 60 -9.56 32.78 2.29
C LYS A 60 -8.58 33.94 2.05
N ARG A 61 -7.46 34.01 2.78
CA ARG A 61 -6.42 35.04 2.58
C ARG A 61 -5.29 34.58 1.67
N HIS A 62 -5.21 33.29 1.37
CA HIS A 62 -4.11 32.71 0.59
C HIS A 62 -4.49 32.47 -0.87
N GLN A 63 -3.49 32.55 -1.74
CA GLN A 63 -3.58 31.96 -3.07
C GLN A 63 -3.50 30.45 -2.96
N LEU A 64 -4.15 29.73 -3.87
CA LEU A 64 -4.01 28.26 -3.94
C LEU A 64 -2.53 27.86 -4.07
N ALA A 65 -1.74 28.64 -4.81
CA ALA A 65 -0.30 28.43 -4.97
C ALA A 65 0.48 28.52 -3.65
N ASP A 66 0.01 29.28 -2.66
CA ASP A 66 0.67 29.41 -1.35
C ASP A 66 0.42 28.18 -0.46
N LEU A 67 -0.62 27.39 -0.77
CA LEU A 67 -1.02 26.20 -0.01
C LEU A 67 -0.37 24.92 -0.55
N LEU A 68 0.28 24.99 -1.71
CA LEU A 68 0.81 23.85 -2.45
C LEU A 68 2.33 23.94 -2.62
N PRO A 69 3.02 22.81 -2.84
CA PRO A 69 4.44 22.85 -3.19
C PRO A 69 4.66 23.55 -4.55
N PHE A 70 5.85 24.13 -4.70
CA PHE A 70 6.26 24.79 -5.93
C PHE A 70 6.14 23.84 -7.13
N GLY A 71 5.47 24.29 -8.19
CA GLY A 71 5.27 23.48 -9.41
C GLY A 71 4.18 22.41 -9.30
N SER A 72 3.31 22.46 -8.27
CA SER A 72 2.22 21.51 -8.13
C SER A 72 1.33 21.45 -9.38
N PRO A 73 1.02 20.25 -9.92
CA PRO A 73 0.18 20.10 -11.11
C PRO A 73 -1.27 20.56 -10.88
N ILE A 74 -1.70 20.71 -9.63
CA ILE A 74 -3.05 21.17 -9.25
C ILE A 74 -3.36 22.55 -9.84
N LEU A 75 -2.36 23.44 -9.90
CA LEU A 75 -2.54 24.78 -10.47
C LEU A 75 -2.96 24.69 -11.94
N ASN A 76 -2.28 23.84 -12.72
CA ASN A 76 -2.60 23.62 -14.12
C ASN A 76 -3.99 22.98 -14.31
N LEU A 77 -4.38 22.06 -13.42
CA LEU A 77 -5.70 21.41 -13.47
C LEU A 77 -6.84 22.41 -13.24
N VAL A 78 -6.66 23.36 -12.32
CA VAL A 78 -7.63 24.45 -12.07
C VAL A 78 -7.77 25.32 -13.32
N ASP A 79 -6.66 25.71 -13.93
CA ASP A 79 -6.67 26.51 -15.17
C ASP A 79 -7.28 25.76 -16.35
N GLU A 80 -7.05 24.44 -16.46
CA GLU A 80 -7.63 23.61 -17.51
C GLU A 80 -9.13 23.39 -17.33
N ALA A 81 -9.57 23.11 -16.10
CA ALA A 81 -10.98 22.95 -15.76
C ALA A 81 -11.78 24.23 -16.06
N ARG A 82 -11.20 25.40 -15.76
CA ARG A 82 -11.80 26.70 -16.08
C ARG A 82 -11.90 26.95 -17.58
N ARG A 83 -10.80 26.71 -18.33
CA ARG A 83 -10.77 26.98 -19.78
C ARG A 83 -11.67 26.05 -20.59
N ARG A 84 -11.82 24.80 -20.17
CA ARG A 84 -12.60 23.78 -20.89
C ARG A 84 -14.03 23.63 -20.39
N GLU A 85 -14.39 24.34 -19.32
CA GLU A 85 -15.66 24.15 -18.59
C GLU A 85 -15.95 22.66 -18.32
N GLY A 86 -14.93 21.92 -17.92
CA GLY A 86 -14.97 20.46 -17.79
C GLY A 86 -14.29 19.98 -16.51
N SER A 87 -14.77 18.85 -15.98
CA SER A 87 -14.16 18.22 -14.82
C SER A 87 -12.83 17.57 -15.17
N MET A 88 -11.81 17.83 -14.36
CA MET A 88 -10.46 17.28 -14.47
C MET A 88 -10.14 16.49 -13.22
N ASN A 89 -9.44 15.36 -13.37
CA ASN A 89 -9.01 14.56 -12.23
C ASN A 89 -7.56 14.15 -12.43
N GLU A 90 -6.78 14.15 -11.35
CA GLU A 90 -5.39 13.68 -11.33
C GLU A 90 -5.20 12.82 -10.10
N TYR A 91 -4.55 11.68 -10.26
CA TYR A 91 -4.40 10.70 -9.19
C TYR A 91 -2.97 10.73 -8.66
N ARG A 92 -2.81 10.47 -7.35
CA ARG A 92 -1.49 10.38 -6.68
C ARG A 92 -0.62 11.64 -6.79
N VAL A 93 -1.20 12.81 -6.59
CA VAL A 93 -0.45 14.07 -6.54
C VAL A 93 0.20 14.22 -5.17
N ASP A 94 1.52 14.39 -5.13
CA ASP A 94 2.24 14.75 -3.92
C ASP A 94 2.11 16.26 -3.65
N ILE A 95 1.49 16.59 -2.52
CA ILE A 95 1.32 17.96 -2.02
C ILE A 95 2.07 18.19 -0.71
N GLY A 96 3.08 17.36 -0.42
CA GLY A 96 3.92 17.49 0.76
C GLY A 96 4.53 18.88 0.90
N SER A 97 4.53 19.42 2.11
CA SER A 97 5.15 20.69 2.45
C SER A 97 5.57 20.70 3.92
N PRO A 98 6.44 21.62 4.37
CA PRO A 98 6.78 21.74 5.79
C PRO A 98 5.55 21.88 6.72
N ARG A 99 4.42 22.36 6.17
CA ARG A 99 3.14 22.47 6.89
C ARG A 99 2.30 21.20 6.81
N LEU A 100 2.19 20.59 5.64
CA LEU A 100 1.34 19.42 5.40
C LEU A 100 2.02 18.07 5.76
N GLY A 101 3.29 18.13 6.16
CA GLY A 101 4.16 16.97 6.28
C GLY A 101 4.95 16.74 4.99
N SER A 102 6.13 16.13 5.12
CA SER A 102 7.06 15.89 4.01
C SER A 102 6.53 14.94 2.92
N GLU A 103 5.40 14.27 3.17
CA GLU A 103 4.85 13.23 2.29
C GLU A 103 3.32 13.21 2.39
N ARG A 104 2.60 13.85 1.45
CA ARG A 104 1.13 13.86 1.46
C ARG A 104 0.57 13.66 0.05
N ILE A 105 0.10 12.44 -0.22
CA ILE A 105 -0.40 12.03 -1.54
C ILE A 105 -1.93 12.08 -1.55
N VAL A 106 -2.49 12.76 -2.55
CA VAL A 106 -3.93 12.93 -2.73
C VAL A 106 -4.37 12.60 -4.15
N ASP A 107 -5.61 12.15 -4.29
CA ASP A 107 -6.32 12.24 -5.55
C ASP A 107 -7.01 13.61 -5.62
N VAL A 108 -6.93 14.26 -6.77
CA VAL A 108 -7.36 15.63 -7.00
C VAL A 108 -8.50 15.61 -8.00
N PHE A 109 -9.60 16.27 -7.64
CA PHE A 109 -10.77 16.41 -8.49
C PHE A 109 -11.08 17.90 -8.62
N VAL A 110 -11.24 18.37 -9.84
CA VAL A 110 -11.45 19.77 -10.17
C VAL A 110 -12.65 19.87 -11.09
N ALA A 111 -13.63 20.71 -10.77
CA ALA A 111 -14.81 20.91 -11.60
C ALA A 111 -15.28 22.38 -11.57
N PRO A 112 -15.87 22.90 -12.65
CA PRO A 112 -16.54 24.20 -12.61
C PRO A 112 -17.65 24.24 -11.54
N ALA A 113 -17.82 25.37 -10.86
CA ALA A 113 -18.83 25.52 -9.81
C ALA A 113 -20.29 25.52 -10.33
N GLY A 114 -20.46 25.73 -11.63
CA GLY A 114 -21.75 25.72 -12.31
C GLY A 114 -21.63 26.35 -13.71
N GLU A 115 -22.68 26.23 -14.51
CA GLU A 115 -22.74 26.85 -15.83
C GLU A 115 -22.71 28.38 -15.69
N GLY A 116 -21.70 29.01 -16.28
CA GLY A 116 -21.47 30.46 -16.19
C GLY A 116 -20.88 30.97 -14.87
N ASP A 117 -20.56 30.08 -13.92
CA ASP A 117 -19.86 30.46 -12.69
C ASP A 117 -18.33 30.43 -12.93
N PRO A 118 -17.61 31.56 -12.74
CA PRO A 118 -16.17 31.59 -12.99
C PRO A 118 -15.33 30.87 -11.93
N HIS A 119 -15.95 30.40 -10.83
CA HIS A 119 -15.27 29.66 -9.78
C HIS A 119 -15.07 28.19 -10.16
N VAL A 120 -14.04 27.60 -9.55
CA VAL A 120 -13.71 26.18 -9.71
C VAL A 120 -13.73 25.52 -8.34
N VAL A 121 -14.39 24.36 -8.26
CA VAL A 121 -14.38 23.51 -7.08
C VAL A 121 -13.17 22.58 -7.16
N LEU A 122 -12.34 22.61 -6.13
CA LEU A 122 -11.21 21.71 -5.92
C LEU A 122 -11.54 20.80 -4.74
N MET A 123 -11.55 19.50 -4.97
CA MET A 123 -11.69 18.49 -3.93
C MET A 123 -10.41 17.66 -3.85
N LEU A 124 -9.94 17.45 -2.62
CA LEU A 124 -8.80 16.59 -2.34
C LEU A 124 -9.30 15.34 -1.65
N GLN A 125 -8.90 14.18 -2.13
CA GLN A 125 -9.12 12.91 -1.46
C GLN A 125 -7.78 12.36 -1.02
N GLU A 126 -7.51 12.51 0.27
CA GLU A 126 -6.40 11.77 0.89
C GLU A 126 -6.75 10.29 0.83
N ARG A 127 -5.93 9.51 0.14
CA ARG A 127 -6.10 8.06 0.15
C ARG A 127 -5.77 7.54 1.54
N THR A 128 -6.82 7.29 2.30
CA THR A 128 -6.69 6.54 3.54
C THR A 128 -6.26 5.11 3.22
N ILE A 129 -5.46 4.55 4.11
CA ILE A 129 -5.05 3.14 4.13
C ILE A 129 -6.27 2.20 3.92
N ALA A 130 -7.46 2.59 4.39
CA ALA A 130 -8.70 1.82 4.25
C ALA A 130 -9.18 1.64 2.78
N GLU A 131 -9.02 2.63 1.91
CA GLU A 131 -9.43 2.53 0.49
C GLU A 131 -8.46 1.67 -0.33
N LYS A 132 -7.19 1.60 0.08
CA LYS A 132 -6.21 0.64 -0.45
C LYS A 132 -6.57 -0.80 -0.04
N ILE A 133 -7.15 -0.98 1.15
CA ILE A 133 -7.53 -2.29 1.68
C ILE A 133 -8.73 -2.90 0.96
N ASP A 134 -9.70 -2.10 0.55
CA ASP A 134 -10.90 -2.61 -0.14
C ASP A 134 -10.55 -3.22 -1.52
N ARG A 135 -9.55 -2.67 -2.22
CA ARG A 135 -8.96 -3.28 -3.44
C ARG A 135 -8.17 -4.56 -3.13
N GLN A 136 -7.51 -4.65 -1.98
CA GLN A 136 -6.78 -5.86 -1.58
C GLN A 136 -7.67 -7.01 -1.12
N LEU A 137 -8.86 -6.70 -0.59
CA LEU A 137 -9.88 -7.73 -0.36
C LEU A 137 -10.30 -8.41 -1.68
N THR A 138 -10.20 -7.72 -2.82
CA THR A 138 -10.43 -8.29 -4.15
C THR A 138 -9.29 -9.22 -4.59
N HIS A 139 -8.02 -8.88 -4.31
CA HIS A 139 -6.85 -9.73 -4.58
C HIS A 139 -6.79 -11.02 -3.74
N ARG A 140 -7.44 -11.04 -2.55
CA ARG A 140 -7.60 -12.28 -1.76
C ARG A 140 -8.39 -13.37 -2.49
N GLY A 141 -9.18 -13.03 -3.52
CA GLY A 141 -9.93 -13.99 -4.33
C GLY A 141 -9.03 -14.89 -5.19
N ALA A 142 -7.98 -14.33 -5.81
CA ALA A 142 -7.09 -15.08 -6.70
C ALA A 142 -6.16 -16.05 -5.93
N ALA A 143 -5.63 -15.63 -4.77
CA ALA A 143 -4.76 -16.46 -3.93
C ALA A 143 -5.49 -17.68 -3.31
N ARG A 144 -6.79 -17.53 -2.99
CA ARG A 144 -7.61 -18.61 -2.42
C ARG A 144 -7.94 -19.71 -3.42
N SER A 145 -8.13 -19.38 -4.70
CA SER A 145 -8.43 -20.37 -5.74
C SER A 145 -7.22 -21.26 -6.09
N ILE A 146 -6.00 -20.76 -5.89
CA ILE A 146 -4.75 -21.48 -6.20
C ILE A 146 -4.31 -22.39 -5.03
N SER A 147 -4.64 -22.04 -3.79
CA SER A 147 -4.16 -22.76 -2.58
C SER A 147 -4.75 -24.18 -2.43
N ALA A 148 -5.99 -24.43 -2.87
CA ALA A 148 -6.66 -25.72 -2.62
C ALA A 148 -6.09 -26.91 -3.41
N LEU A 149 -5.33 -26.66 -4.49
CA LEU A 149 -4.75 -27.71 -5.35
C LEU A 149 -3.22 -27.82 -5.20
N GLY A 150 -2.59 -26.92 -4.43
CA GLY A 150 -1.15 -26.71 -4.56
C GLY A 150 -0.24 -27.79 -3.98
N SER A 151 -0.56 -28.31 -2.79
CA SER A 151 0.28 -29.32 -2.11
C SER A 151 0.21 -30.70 -2.78
N MET A 152 -0.97 -31.11 -3.27
CA MET A 152 -1.12 -32.36 -4.02
C MET A 152 -0.37 -32.31 -5.36
N LEU A 153 -0.54 -31.22 -6.12
CA LEU A 153 0.18 -31.02 -7.39
C LEU A 153 1.68 -30.87 -7.20
N ALA A 154 2.14 -30.27 -6.09
CA ALA A 154 3.56 -30.12 -5.80
C ALA A 154 4.27 -31.48 -5.67
N HIS A 155 3.67 -32.41 -4.92
CA HIS A 155 4.19 -33.77 -4.81
C HIS A 155 4.14 -34.53 -6.15
N GLU A 156 3.08 -34.36 -6.94
CA GLU A 156 2.96 -35.00 -8.26
C GLU A 156 3.93 -34.44 -9.31
N ILE A 157 4.37 -33.19 -9.19
CA ILE A 157 5.38 -32.57 -10.07
C ILE A 157 6.81 -32.94 -9.64
N LYS A 158 7.10 -33.00 -8.33
CA LYS A 158 8.44 -33.39 -7.81
C LYS A 158 8.86 -34.80 -8.25
N ASN A 159 7.90 -35.71 -8.36
CA ASN A 159 8.14 -37.11 -8.73
C ASN A 159 8.73 -37.28 -10.16
N PRO A 160 8.11 -36.79 -11.25
CA PRO A 160 8.69 -36.88 -12.59
C PRO A 160 9.99 -36.08 -12.72
N LEU A 161 10.12 -34.93 -12.03
CA LEU A 161 11.37 -34.16 -12.02
C LEU A 161 12.54 -34.96 -11.41
N SER A 162 12.30 -35.67 -10.31
CA SER A 162 13.30 -36.55 -9.72
C SER A 162 13.74 -37.66 -10.70
N GLY A 163 12.81 -38.19 -11.49
CA GLY A 163 13.10 -39.16 -12.54
C GLY A 163 13.92 -38.58 -13.70
N ILE A 164 13.57 -37.36 -14.17
CA ILE A 164 14.32 -36.65 -15.22
C ILE A 164 15.74 -36.36 -14.77
N ARG A 165 15.93 -35.87 -13.54
CA ARG A 165 17.25 -35.66 -12.95
C ARG A 165 18.05 -36.95 -12.85
N GLY A 166 17.44 -38.05 -12.39
CA GLY A 166 18.09 -39.35 -12.31
C GLY A 166 18.53 -39.87 -13.68
N ALA A 167 17.68 -39.73 -14.71
CA ALA A 167 18.02 -40.11 -16.08
C ALA A 167 19.17 -39.25 -16.65
N ALA A 168 19.16 -37.94 -16.41
CA ALA A 168 20.24 -37.04 -16.82
C ALA A 168 21.57 -37.38 -16.14
N GLN A 169 21.56 -37.73 -14.85
CA GLN A 169 22.75 -38.18 -14.12
C GLN A 169 23.30 -39.50 -14.67
N LEU A 170 22.42 -40.45 -15.01
CA LEU A 170 22.83 -41.72 -15.63
C LEU A 170 23.44 -41.50 -17.02
N LEU A 171 22.88 -40.59 -17.81
CA LEU A 171 23.43 -40.20 -19.11
C LEU A 171 24.80 -39.51 -18.95
N GLU A 172 24.99 -38.67 -17.93
CA GLU A 172 26.27 -37.98 -17.68
C GLU A 172 27.43 -38.97 -17.47
N MET A 173 27.16 -40.14 -16.89
CA MET A 173 28.19 -41.16 -16.59
C MET A 173 28.84 -41.73 -17.86
N SER A 174 28.10 -41.80 -18.97
CA SER A 174 28.57 -42.34 -20.26
C SER A 174 28.64 -41.30 -21.37
N ALA A 175 28.35 -40.03 -21.07
CA ALA A 175 28.34 -38.91 -22.00
C ALA A 175 29.75 -38.43 -22.40
N SER A 176 29.86 -37.99 -23.66
CA SER A 176 30.99 -37.20 -24.16
C SER A 176 31.09 -35.85 -23.45
N ASP A 177 32.22 -35.15 -23.53
CA ASP A 177 32.41 -33.85 -22.85
C ASP A 177 31.40 -32.78 -23.30
N ASP A 178 30.96 -32.83 -24.56
CA ASP A 178 29.94 -31.92 -25.09
C ASP A 178 28.54 -32.28 -24.57
N ASP A 179 28.22 -33.58 -24.48
CA ASP A 179 26.93 -34.05 -23.94
C ASP A 179 26.82 -33.86 -22.42
N ARG A 180 27.94 -33.90 -21.68
CA ARG A 180 27.97 -33.62 -20.24
C ARG A 180 27.50 -32.21 -19.89
N ARG A 181 27.72 -31.24 -20.80
CA ARG A 181 27.18 -29.88 -20.60
C ARG A 181 25.66 -29.89 -20.67
N LEU A 182 25.08 -30.67 -21.58
CA LEU A 182 23.63 -30.80 -21.74
C LEU A 182 23.00 -31.53 -20.55
N THR A 183 23.60 -32.61 -20.06
CA THR A 183 23.07 -33.34 -18.89
C THR A 183 23.10 -32.48 -17.62
N ARG A 184 24.16 -31.69 -17.40
CA ARG A 184 24.23 -30.73 -16.30
C ARG A 184 23.17 -29.65 -16.40
N LEU A 185 22.96 -29.11 -17.59
CA LEU A 185 21.90 -28.11 -17.82
C LEU A 185 20.51 -28.68 -17.49
N ILE A 186 20.24 -29.94 -17.84
CA ILE A 186 18.98 -30.62 -17.47
C ILE A 186 18.86 -30.75 -15.95
N CYS A 187 19.93 -31.15 -15.25
CA CYS A 187 19.94 -31.21 -13.79
C CYS A 187 19.67 -29.85 -13.15
N ASP A 188 20.37 -28.80 -13.60
CA ASP A 188 20.23 -27.44 -13.08
C ASP A 188 18.81 -26.89 -13.29
N GLU A 189 18.22 -27.10 -14.47
CA GLU A 189 16.85 -26.65 -14.74
C GLU A 189 15.82 -27.47 -13.95
N THR A 190 16.07 -28.77 -13.75
CA THR A 190 15.21 -29.60 -12.90
C THR A 190 15.23 -29.12 -11.45
N ASP A 191 16.41 -28.84 -10.89
CA ASP A 191 16.58 -28.30 -9.54
C ASP A 191 15.95 -26.90 -9.40
N ARG A 192 16.00 -26.09 -10.46
CA ARG A 192 15.30 -24.80 -10.51
C ARG A 192 13.78 -24.97 -10.46
N ILE A 193 13.22 -25.93 -11.18
CA ILE A 193 11.77 -26.22 -11.16
C ILE A 193 11.37 -26.76 -9.78
N VAL A 194 12.15 -27.63 -9.15
CA VAL A 194 11.88 -28.09 -7.77
C VAL A 194 11.77 -26.91 -6.81
N LYS A 195 12.72 -25.96 -6.87
CA LYS A 195 12.67 -24.73 -6.06
C LYS A 195 11.45 -23.84 -6.35
N LEU A 196 10.91 -23.88 -7.57
CA LEU A 196 9.67 -23.17 -7.92
C LEU A 196 8.46 -23.86 -7.28
N VAL A 197 8.43 -25.19 -7.32
CA VAL A 197 7.38 -26.01 -6.71
C VAL A 197 7.37 -25.86 -5.20
N ASP A 198 8.54 -25.86 -4.54
CA ASP A 198 8.65 -25.62 -3.09
C ASP A 198 8.02 -24.27 -2.70
N ARG A 199 8.35 -23.19 -3.43
CA ARG A 199 7.77 -21.86 -3.19
C ARG A 199 6.25 -21.81 -3.41
N PHE A 200 5.74 -22.63 -4.33
CA PHE A 200 4.32 -22.74 -4.59
C PHE A 200 3.59 -23.52 -3.48
N GLU A 201 4.24 -24.56 -2.95
CA GLU A 201 3.75 -25.33 -1.80
C GLU A 201 3.65 -24.44 -0.54
N ASP A 202 4.69 -23.64 -0.25
CA ASP A 202 4.67 -22.65 0.83
C ASP A 202 3.51 -21.64 0.68
N PHE A 203 3.22 -21.25 -0.57
CA PHE A 203 2.10 -20.37 -0.89
C PHE A 203 0.73 -21.08 -0.73
N ALA A 204 0.65 -22.38 -0.98
CA ALA A 204 -0.58 -23.16 -0.89
C ALA A 204 -0.88 -23.68 0.52
N ASP A 205 0.09 -23.66 1.44
CA ASP A 205 -0.10 -24.09 2.83
C ASP A 205 -1.12 -23.20 3.55
N GLY A 206 -2.30 -23.76 3.81
CA GLY A 206 -3.42 -23.09 4.47
C GLY A 206 -3.54 -23.39 5.96
N ARG A 207 -2.54 -24.04 6.57
CA ARG A 207 -2.59 -24.35 8.01
C ARG A 207 -2.64 -23.07 8.86
N PRO A 208 -3.39 -23.06 9.97
CA PRO A 208 -3.40 -21.93 10.89
C PRO A 208 -1.99 -21.59 11.36
N VAL A 209 -1.63 -20.31 11.32
CA VAL A 209 -0.34 -19.83 11.80
C VAL A 209 -0.35 -19.80 13.33
N GLU A 210 0.56 -20.54 13.96
CA GLU A 210 0.83 -20.39 15.40
C GLU A 210 1.48 -19.02 15.66
N ARG A 211 0.84 -18.21 16.51
CA ARG A 211 1.27 -16.83 16.79
C ARG A 211 1.78 -16.70 18.21
N GLU A 212 2.97 -16.13 18.35
CA GLU A 212 3.59 -15.78 19.61
C GLU A 212 3.95 -14.28 19.63
N PRO A 213 4.22 -13.68 20.79
CA PRO A 213 4.74 -12.32 20.86
C PRO A 213 6.15 -12.25 20.25
N VAL A 214 6.29 -11.60 19.09
CA VAL A 214 7.56 -11.45 18.37
C VAL A 214 8.06 -10.02 18.48
N ASN A 215 9.32 -9.86 18.90
CA ASN A 215 10.03 -8.58 18.77
C ASN A 215 10.40 -8.33 17.30
N ILE A 216 9.71 -7.37 16.69
CA ILE A 216 9.89 -7.05 15.27
C ILE A 216 11.27 -6.49 14.94
N HIS A 217 11.88 -5.73 15.86
CA HIS A 217 13.23 -5.19 15.65
C HIS A 217 14.26 -6.30 15.58
N ALA A 218 14.10 -7.37 16.37
CA ALA A 218 14.98 -8.55 16.30
C ALA A 218 14.86 -9.30 14.97
N VAL A 219 13.65 -9.31 14.38
CA VAL A 219 13.41 -9.86 13.03
C VAL A 219 14.11 -9.00 11.98
N LEU A 220 13.85 -7.69 11.95
CA LEU A 220 14.43 -6.76 10.97
C LEU A 220 15.97 -6.76 11.03
N GLU A 221 16.52 -6.77 12.24
CA GLU A 221 17.96 -6.83 12.48
C GLU A 221 18.58 -8.14 11.96
N HIS A 222 17.92 -9.28 12.16
CA HIS A 222 18.36 -10.55 11.60
C HIS A 222 18.35 -10.55 10.07
N VAL A 223 17.27 -10.03 9.47
CA VAL A 223 17.11 -9.90 8.02
C VAL A 223 18.19 -9.00 7.42
N LYS A 224 18.44 -7.83 8.03
CA LYS A 224 19.50 -6.90 7.64
C LYS A 224 20.86 -7.59 7.60
N ARG A 225 21.24 -8.32 8.66
CA ARG A 225 22.54 -9.03 8.71
C ARG A 225 22.68 -10.08 7.61
N LEU A 226 21.63 -10.86 7.35
CA LEU A 226 21.64 -11.85 6.26
C LEU A 226 21.75 -11.19 4.89
N ALA A 227 21.02 -10.09 4.67
CA ALA A 227 21.05 -9.36 3.40
C ALA A 227 22.42 -8.70 3.16
N ALA A 228 22.94 -7.98 4.15
CA ALA A 228 24.22 -7.24 4.07
C ALA A 228 25.43 -8.17 3.92
N SER A 229 25.37 -9.40 4.45
CA SER A 229 26.42 -10.42 4.24
C SER A 229 26.25 -11.24 2.96
N GLY A 230 25.11 -11.10 2.26
CA GLY A 230 24.75 -11.91 1.10
C GLY A 230 24.44 -11.08 -0.13
N PHE A 231 23.15 -11.03 -0.49
CA PHE A 231 22.67 -10.50 -1.77
C PHE A 231 22.61 -8.97 -1.85
N ALA A 232 22.74 -8.26 -0.71
CA ALA A 232 22.67 -6.80 -0.61
C ALA A 232 23.99 -6.21 -0.06
N ARG A 233 25.13 -6.89 -0.28
CA ARG A 233 26.44 -6.49 0.26
C ARG A 233 26.94 -5.11 -0.19
N HIS A 234 26.46 -4.62 -1.32
CA HIS A 234 26.82 -3.34 -1.92
C HIS A 234 25.83 -2.21 -1.58
N ILE A 235 24.83 -2.51 -0.75
CA ILE A 235 23.74 -1.59 -0.42
C ILE A 235 23.94 -1.06 0.99
N ARG A 236 23.73 0.25 1.16
CA ARG A 236 23.70 0.90 2.47
C ARG A 236 22.35 0.69 3.14
N PHE A 237 22.37 0.24 4.39
CA PHE A 237 21.15 0.15 5.21
C PHE A 237 21.01 1.38 6.11
N ILE A 238 19.80 1.92 6.21
CA ILE A 238 19.39 2.97 7.15
C ILE A 238 18.28 2.43 8.04
N GLU A 239 18.31 2.74 9.33
CA GLU A 239 17.36 2.23 10.31
C GLU A 239 16.74 3.38 11.10
N THR A 240 15.41 3.46 11.07
CA THR A 240 14.63 4.43 11.83
C THR A 240 13.56 3.67 12.61
N TYR A 241 13.95 3.10 13.75
CA TYR A 241 13.08 2.28 14.59
C TYR A 241 12.48 3.09 15.73
N ASP A 242 11.17 3.00 15.86
CA ASP A 242 10.45 3.43 17.05
C ASP A 242 10.58 2.36 18.16
N PRO A 243 11.28 2.66 19.28
CA PRO A 243 11.57 1.71 20.35
C PRO A 243 10.34 1.42 21.23
N SER A 244 9.25 2.16 21.07
CA SER A 244 8.04 2.02 21.89
C SER A 244 7.06 0.95 21.37
N LEU A 245 7.34 0.35 20.20
CA LEU A 245 6.42 -0.59 19.59
C LEU A 245 6.24 -1.86 20.46
N PRO A 246 4.98 -2.29 20.69
CA PRO A 246 4.72 -3.55 21.34
C PRO A 246 5.12 -4.74 20.45
N PRO A 247 5.24 -5.96 21.03
CA PRO A 247 5.44 -7.17 20.25
C PRO A 247 4.32 -7.39 19.22
N VAL A 248 4.69 -7.95 18.07
CA VAL A 248 3.75 -8.39 17.04
C VAL A 248 3.32 -9.82 17.37
N MET A 249 2.02 -10.09 17.46
CA MET A 249 1.53 -11.46 17.57
C MET A 249 1.65 -12.16 16.21
N GLY A 250 2.64 -13.04 16.05
CA GLY A 250 2.91 -13.70 14.78
C GLY A 250 3.88 -14.87 14.87
N ASN A 251 4.18 -15.46 13.72
CA ASN A 251 5.21 -16.49 13.59
C ASN A 251 6.53 -15.83 13.18
N ARG A 252 7.57 -16.02 13.99
CA ARG A 252 8.87 -15.37 13.78
C ARG A 252 9.49 -15.68 12.42
N ASP A 253 9.46 -16.94 11.99
CA ASP A 253 10.12 -17.38 10.75
C ASP A 253 9.37 -16.89 9.52
N GLN A 254 8.03 -16.87 9.55
CA GLN A 254 7.22 -16.28 8.49
C GLN A 254 7.43 -14.76 8.38
N LEU A 255 7.58 -14.05 9.50
CA LEU A 255 7.92 -12.62 9.48
C LEU A 255 9.33 -12.39 8.91
N ILE A 256 10.32 -13.22 9.25
CA ILE A 256 11.64 -13.20 8.62
C ILE A 256 11.51 -13.39 7.10
N GLN A 257 10.70 -14.34 6.65
CA GLN A 257 10.47 -14.60 5.23
C GLN A 257 9.83 -13.40 4.52
N VAL A 258 8.88 -12.73 5.16
CA VAL A 258 8.27 -11.50 4.65
C VAL A 258 9.34 -10.44 4.38
N PHE A 259 10.11 -10.07 5.40
CA PHE A 259 11.08 -8.98 5.26
C PHE A 259 12.29 -9.37 4.40
N LEU A 260 12.71 -10.65 4.38
CA LEU A 260 13.73 -11.12 3.42
C LEU A 260 13.28 -10.94 1.98
N ASN A 261 12.02 -11.30 1.66
CA ASN A 261 11.49 -11.12 0.31
C ASN A 261 11.41 -9.65 -0.09
N LEU A 262 11.00 -8.77 0.84
CA LEU A 262 10.95 -7.33 0.59
C LEU A 262 12.34 -6.73 0.38
N VAL A 263 13.30 -7.04 1.26
CA VAL A 263 14.69 -6.56 1.16
C VAL A 263 15.39 -7.12 -0.09
N LYS A 264 15.11 -8.37 -0.46
CA LYS A 264 15.62 -8.96 -1.71
C LYS A 264 15.05 -8.24 -2.94
N ASN A 265 13.75 -7.95 -2.94
CA ASN A 265 13.14 -7.22 -4.04
C ASN A 265 13.71 -5.81 -4.19
N ALA A 266 13.92 -5.10 -3.07
CA ALA A 266 14.59 -3.82 -3.02
C ALA A 266 16.01 -3.89 -3.58
N ALA A 267 16.82 -4.86 -3.14
CA ALA A 267 18.20 -5.02 -3.61
C ALA A 267 18.29 -5.33 -5.10
N GLU A 268 17.39 -6.18 -5.61
CA GLU A 268 17.30 -6.49 -7.04
C GLU A 268 16.81 -5.30 -7.87
N ALA A 269 15.94 -4.44 -7.32
CA ALA A 269 15.46 -3.24 -7.98
C ALA A 269 16.56 -2.18 -8.10
N ILE A 270 17.36 -1.99 -7.04
CA ILE A 270 18.53 -1.11 -7.03
C ILE A 270 19.59 -1.60 -8.03
N GLY A 271 19.82 -2.92 -8.08
CA GLY A 271 20.82 -3.54 -8.96
C GLY A 271 22.26 -3.47 -8.42
N PRO A 272 23.19 -4.25 -9.00
CA PRO A 272 24.57 -4.37 -8.51
C PRO A 272 25.45 -3.16 -8.83
N ASP A 273 25.09 -2.37 -9.85
CA ASP A 273 25.92 -1.27 -10.38
C ASP A 273 25.58 0.09 -9.77
N ALA A 274 24.58 0.15 -8.87
CA ALA A 274 24.19 1.39 -8.21
C ALA A 274 25.27 1.85 -7.23
N VAL A 275 25.80 3.06 -7.43
CA VAL A 275 26.85 3.66 -6.59
C VAL A 275 26.31 4.13 -5.23
N ASP A 276 25.02 4.48 -5.18
CA ASP A 276 24.35 5.07 -4.03
C ASP A 276 23.14 4.23 -3.57
N GLY A 277 23.16 2.92 -3.79
CA GLY A 277 22.08 2.01 -3.41
C GLY A 277 21.79 2.03 -1.91
N GLU A 278 20.53 2.30 -1.56
CA GLU A 278 20.10 2.45 -0.17
C GLU A 278 18.78 1.71 0.11
N ILE A 279 18.74 1.00 1.24
CA ILE A 279 17.51 0.42 1.80
C ILE A 279 17.29 1.00 3.19
N GLU A 280 16.17 1.67 3.39
CA GLU A 280 15.73 2.13 4.71
C GLU A 280 14.70 1.17 5.32
N LEU A 281 14.92 0.79 6.57
CA LEU A 281 14.00 0.03 7.40
C LEU A 281 13.42 0.94 8.48
N THR A 282 12.09 1.09 8.52
CA THR A 282 11.45 1.94 9.52
C THR A 282 10.34 1.21 10.27
N THR A 283 10.12 1.58 11.53
CA THR A 283 8.96 1.14 12.31
C THR A 283 8.26 2.33 12.93
N ALA A 284 6.93 2.31 12.95
CA ALA A 284 6.13 3.39 13.53
C ALA A 284 4.83 2.89 14.12
N PHE A 285 4.32 3.61 15.11
CA PHE A 285 2.96 3.45 15.60
C PHE A 285 2.02 4.48 14.94
N ARG A 286 1.00 4.01 14.20
CA ARG A 286 0.06 4.82 13.43
C ARG A 286 -1.39 4.63 13.95
N PRO A 287 -1.84 5.41 14.94
CA PRO A 287 -3.20 5.29 15.44
C PRO A 287 -4.22 5.68 14.35
N GLY A 288 -5.36 4.98 14.28
CA GLY A 288 -6.48 5.33 13.40
C GLY A 288 -6.67 4.48 12.14
N VAL A 289 -5.73 3.58 11.83
CA VAL A 289 -5.89 2.62 10.72
C VAL A 289 -6.86 1.51 11.12
N ARG A 290 -7.98 1.34 10.40
CA ARG A 290 -9.02 0.34 10.72
C ARG A 290 -9.51 -0.39 9.46
N ILE A 291 -9.58 -1.72 9.50
CA ILE A 291 -10.07 -2.56 8.39
C ILE A 291 -11.24 -3.42 8.81
N THR A 292 -12.20 -3.65 7.93
CA THR A 292 -13.26 -4.64 8.17
C THR A 292 -12.71 -6.03 7.85
N ALA A 293 -12.65 -6.93 8.83
CA ALA A 293 -12.22 -8.31 8.56
C ALA A 293 -13.30 -9.05 7.74
N PRO A 294 -12.92 -9.90 6.76
CA PRO A 294 -13.88 -10.65 5.95
C PRO A 294 -14.85 -11.48 6.82
N GLY A 295 -16.15 -11.29 6.63
CA GLY A 295 -17.19 -12.01 7.39
C GLY A 295 -17.49 -11.46 8.77
N SER A 296 -16.83 -10.37 9.20
CA SER A 296 -17.12 -9.69 10.46
C SER A 296 -17.59 -8.25 10.21
N ARG A 297 -18.48 -7.72 11.06
CA ARG A 297 -18.81 -6.28 11.09
C ARG A 297 -17.80 -5.46 11.89
N GLU A 298 -16.81 -6.11 12.49
CA GLU A 298 -15.87 -5.49 13.41
C GLU A 298 -14.66 -4.94 12.64
N ARG A 299 -14.29 -3.70 12.95
CA ARG A 299 -13.14 -3.03 12.34
C ARG A 299 -11.89 -3.34 13.16
N VAL A 300 -10.95 -4.08 12.60
CA VAL A 300 -9.64 -4.39 13.18
C VAL A 300 -8.71 -3.20 13.01
N SER A 301 -8.15 -2.69 14.11
CA SER A 301 -7.15 -1.62 14.07
C SER A 301 -5.78 -2.19 13.68
N LEU A 302 -5.07 -1.55 12.74
CA LEU A 302 -3.72 -1.93 12.29
C LEU A 302 -2.68 -0.85 12.60
N PRO A 303 -2.40 -0.55 13.88
CA PRO A 303 -1.58 0.59 14.25
C PRO A 303 -0.07 0.33 14.13
N LEU A 304 0.38 -0.92 13.91
CA LEU A 304 1.79 -1.23 13.79
C LEU A 304 2.23 -1.13 12.32
N GLU A 305 3.18 -0.26 12.02
CA GLU A 305 3.71 -0.03 10.68
C GLU A 305 5.18 -0.42 10.59
N PHE A 306 5.53 -1.19 9.57
CA PHE A 306 6.90 -1.59 9.23
C PHE A 306 7.16 -1.31 7.75
N CYS A 307 8.18 -0.53 7.43
CA CYS A 307 8.48 -0.18 6.05
C CYS A 307 9.84 -0.71 5.59
N VAL A 308 9.88 -1.12 4.32
CA VAL A 308 11.11 -1.33 3.55
C VAL A 308 11.08 -0.35 2.39
N ARG A 309 11.97 0.63 2.40
CA ARG A 309 12.09 1.64 1.35
C ARG A 309 13.39 1.46 0.58
N ASP A 310 13.34 1.47 -0.74
CA ASP A 310 14.50 1.49 -1.61
C ASP A 310 14.55 2.73 -2.50
N ASN A 311 15.75 3.05 -2.97
CA ASN A 311 15.99 4.14 -3.91
C ASN A 311 16.17 3.67 -5.37
N GLY A 312 15.62 2.50 -5.71
CA GLY A 312 15.62 1.95 -7.06
C GLY A 312 14.70 2.71 -8.03
N PRO A 313 14.62 2.28 -9.31
CA PRO A 313 13.94 3.03 -10.37
C PRO A 313 12.42 3.13 -10.21
N GLY A 314 11.83 2.40 -9.25
CA GLY A 314 10.39 2.36 -9.03
C GLY A 314 9.71 1.13 -9.64
N VAL A 315 8.39 1.08 -9.48
CA VAL A 315 7.50 0.09 -10.07
C VAL A 315 6.66 0.77 -11.16
N PRO A 316 6.58 0.21 -12.38
CA PRO A 316 5.70 0.72 -13.43
C PRO A 316 4.22 0.80 -12.98
N ASP A 317 3.51 1.86 -13.37
CA ASP A 317 2.13 2.14 -12.91
C ASP A 317 1.11 1.04 -13.25
N ASP A 318 1.30 0.37 -14.38
CA ASP A 318 0.51 -0.76 -14.84
C ASP A 318 0.71 -2.00 -13.94
N LEU A 319 1.91 -2.16 -13.38
CA LEU A 319 2.27 -3.30 -12.52
C LEU A 319 1.86 -3.09 -11.05
N ILE A 320 1.81 -1.84 -10.57
CA ILE A 320 1.51 -1.52 -9.15
C ILE A 320 0.22 -2.20 -8.67
N ARG A 321 -0.81 -2.28 -9.52
CA ARG A 321 -2.11 -2.89 -9.16
C ARG A 321 -2.07 -4.40 -9.05
N HIS A 322 -1.11 -5.04 -9.71
CA HIS A 322 -0.99 -6.50 -9.80
C HIS A 322 0.23 -7.04 -9.06
N LEU A 323 0.93 -6.17 -8.33
CA LEU A 323 2.23 -6.46 -7.75
C LEU A 323 2.22 -7.64 -6.75
N PHE A 324 1.06 -7.87 -6.11
CA PHE A 324 0.85 -8.95 -5.16
C PHE A 324 0.10 -10.15 -5.76
N ASP A 325 -0.23 -10.11 -7.05
CA ASP A 325 -0.85 -11.23 -7.75
C ASP A 325 0.23 -12.30 -8.06
N PRO A 326 -0.10 -13.60 -7.92
CA PRO A 326 0.86 -14.67 -8.23
C PRO A 326 1.34 -14.62 -9.67
N PHE A 327 2.62 -14.95 -9.88
CA PHE A 327 3.30 -15.01 -11.20
C PHE A 327 3.47 -13.66 -11.90
N VAL A 328 3.10 -12.55 -11.26
CA VAL A 328 3.35 -11.21 -11.80
C VAL A 328 4.79 -10.79 -11.51
N THR A 329 5.59 -10.61 -12.56
CA THR A 329 6.95 -10.08 -12.46
C THR A 329 7.43 -9.47 -13.78
N THR A 330 8.29 -8.47 -13.69
CA THR A 330 9.03 -7.90 -14.83
C THR A 330 10.44 -8.46 -14.97
N LYS A 331 10.85 -9.35 -14.06
CA LYS A 331 12.22 -9.90 -13.98
C LYS A 331 12.32 -11.22 -14.77
N GLN A 332 13.30 -11.33 -15.66
CA GLN A 332 13.51 -12.52 -16.51
C GLN A 332 13.73 -13.84 -15.73
N SER A 333 14.28 -13.77 -14.51
CA SER A 333 14.53 -14.92 -13.63
C SER A 333 13.62 -14.97 -12.40
N GLY A 334 12.68 -14.03 -12.27
CA GLY A 334 11.76 -13.95 -11.14
C GLY A 334 10.61 -14.95 -11.28
N SER A 335 10.22 -15.62 -10.20
CA SER A 335 9.06 -16.52 -10.22
C SER A 335 7.71 -15.80 -10.11
N GLY A 336 7.72 -14.50 -9.78
CA GLY A 336 6.50 -13.73 -9.47
C GLY A 336 5.73 -14.20 -8.22
N LEU A 337 6.31 -15.08 -7.39
CA LEU A 337 5.65 -15.60 -6.19
C LEU A 337 6.05 -14.87 -4.89
N GLY A 338 7.18 -14.15 -4.89
CA GLY A 338 7.72 -13.56 -3.66
C GLY A 338 6.78 -12.55 -2.99
N LEU A 339 6.27 -11.58 -3.74
CA LEU A 339 5.35 -10.57 -3.20
C LEU A 339 3.95 -11.12 -2.92
N ALA A 340 3.48 -12.07 -3.73
CA ALA A 340 2.24 -12.79 -3.45
C ALA A 340 2.30 -13.55 -2.13
N LEU A 341 3.43 -14.23 -1.84
CA LEU A 341 3.67 -14.90 -0.57
C LEU A 341 3.71 -13.90 0.60
N VAL A 342 4.36 -12.75 0.42
CA VAL A 342 4.35 -11.69 1.43
C VAL A 342 2.91 -11.26 1.76
N ALA A 343 2.09 -10.97 0.74
CA ALA A 343 0.70 -10.56 0.93
C ALA A 343 -0.13 -11.64 1.64
N LYS A 344 0.09 -12.93 1.30
CA LYS A 344 -0.53 -14.06 1.99
C LYS A 344 -0.13 -14.11 3.46
N ILE A 345 1.17 -14.17 3.76
CA ILE A 345 1.67 -14.29 5.14
C ILE A 345 1.17 -13.12 5.99
N VAL A 346 1.29 -11.89 5.49
CA VAL A 346 0.80 -10.70 6.19
C VAL A 346 -0.72 -10.79 6.42
N GLY A 347 -1.47 -11.25 5.42
CA GLY A 347 -2.91 -11.49 5.53
C GLY A 347 -3.27 -12.58 6.55
N ASP A 348 -2.52 -13.68 6.59
CA ASP A 348 -2.68 -14.79 7.55
C ASP A 348 -2.38 -14.35 8.98
N HIS A 349 -1.64 -13.25 9.16
CA HIS A 349 -1.43 -12.57 10.44
C HIS A 349 -2.48 -11.48 10.76
N GLY A 350 -3.45 -11.28 9.88
CA GLY A 350 -4.48 -10.24 10.02
C GLY A 350 -4.01 -8.84 9.63
N GLY A 351 -2.84 -8.73 9.01
CA GLY A 351 -2.29 -7.48 8.49
C GLY A 351 -2.61 -7.22 7.02
N VAL A 352 -1.99 -6.16 6.51
CA VAL A 352 -2.10 -5.65 5.14
C VAL A 352 -0.71 -5.21 4.69
N ILE A 353 -0.37 -5.39 3.42
CA ILE A 353 0.86 -4.84 2.84
C ILE A 353 0.51 -3.87 1.72
N GLU A 354 1.16 -2.71 1.66
CA GLU A 354 1.00 -1.74 0.59
C GLU A 354 2.32 -1.51 -0.13
N CYS A 355 2.24 -1.05 -1.38
CA CYS A 355 3.37 -0.52 -2.11
C CYS A 355 3.03 0.91 -2.56
N ASP A 356 3.95 1.83 -2.30
CA ASP A 356 3.94 3.18 -2.84
C ASP A 356 5.24 3.42 -3.57
N SER A 357 5.17 3.63 -4.88
CA SER A 357 6.36 3.74 -5.72
C SER A 357 6.35 5.01 -6.55
N LEU A 358 7.52 5.65 -6.55
CA LEU A 358 7.93 6.77 -7.37
C LEU A 358 9.36 6.45 -7.87
N PRO A 359 9.82 7.11 -8.95
CA PRO A 359 11.22 7.00 -9.36
C PRO A 359 12.17 7.34 -8.20
N ARG A 360 13.15 6.47 -7.96
CA ARG A 360 14.10 6.57 -6.83
C ARG A 360 13.49 6.45 -5.44
N ARG A 361 12.26 5.94 -5.33
CA ARG A 361 11.57 5.75 -4.05
C ARG A 361 10.45 4.72 -4.15
N THR A 362 10.73 3.48 -3.77
CA THR A 362 9.70 2.45 -3.57
C THR A 362 9.59 2.10 -2.10
N THR A 363 8.40 2.21 -1.53
CA THR A 363 8.13 1.88 -0.13
C THR A 363 7.10 0.78 -0.04
N PHE A 364 7.52 -0.37 0.50
CA PHE A 364 6.60 -1.42 0.95
C PHE A 364 6.24 -1.18 2.41
N ARG A 365 4.95 -1.04 2.73
CA ARG A 365 4.45 -0.79 4.09
C ARG A 365 3.65 -2.00 4.57
N VAL A 366 4.12 -2.66 5.61
CA VAL A 366 3.41 -3.76 6.29
C VAL A 366 2.70 -3.20 7.51
N LEU A 367 1.37 -3.36 7.54
CA LEU A 367 0.49 -2.87 8.59
C LEU A 367 -0.10 -4.05 9.34
N MET A 368 0.12 -4.09 10.66
CA MET A 368 -0.23 -5.25 11.49
C MET A 368 -1.14 -4.86 12.64
N PRO A 369 -2.03 -5.79 13.06
CA PRO A 369 -2.90 -5.57 14.20
C PRO A 369 -2.10 -5.61 15.50
N MET A 370 -2.43 -4.69 16.40
CA MET A 370 -1.99 -4.80 17.78
C MET A 370 -2.97 -5.72 18.52
N HIS A 371 -2.55 -6.97 18.74
CA HIS A 371 -3.31 -7.89 19.57
C HIS A 371 -2.90 -7.64 21.02
N VAL A 372 -3.77 -6.97 21.77
CA VAL A 372 -3.63 -6.90 23.22
C VAL A 372 -3.90 -8.32 23.73
N ALA A 373 -2.93 -8.94 24.42
CA ALA A 373 -3.21 -10.18 25.13
C ALA A 373 -4.43 -9.94 26.03
N ARG A 374 -5.49 -10.74 25.86
CA ARG A 374 -6.60 -10.69 26.81
C ARG A 374 -6.05 -11.13 28.15
N ASP A 375 -5.80 -10.18 29.05
CA ASP A 375 -5.56 -10.49 30.46
C ASP A 375 -6.75 -11.31 30.94
N GLY A 376 -6.49 -12.55 31.34
CA GLY A 376 -7.47 -13.52 31.79
C GLY A 376 -8.06 -13.18 33.15
N ARG A 377 -8.67 -12.01 33.29
CA ARG A 377 -9.49 -11.63 34.45
C ARG A 377 -10.90 -11.33 33.96
N ALA A 378 -11.68 -12.41 33.87
CA ALA A 378 -13.13 -12.36 33.99
C ALA A 378 -13.50 -12.30 35.48
#